data_AF-K2H5Z8-F1
#
_entry.id   AF-K2H5Z8-F1
#
_cell.length_a   1.000
_cell.length_b   1.000
_cell.length_c   1.000
_cell.angle_alpha   90.00
_cell.angle_beta   90.00
_cell.angle_gamma   90.00
#
_symmetry.space_group_name_H-M   'P 1'
#
loop_
_entity.id
_entity.type
_entity.pdbx_description
1 polymer ?
#
loop_
_entity_poly.entity_id
_entity_poly.type
_entity_poly.pdbx_seq_one_letter_code
_entity_poly.pdbx_strand_id
1 'polypeptide(L)'
;MERNSFQSTQAFIDALVQANKEMDDNMQQMTPVLQGLMDKISILTKENDELRNVLQQTIDKLDEVKKEHEVVEKKEENVHQIKEENVLLKREKEENEALIRQLRQQIYLLEQTHTNQLDDLRTQIKHRDQQIDIFQKERDNIVNEIVMARQQISILLKQLETAQNEITTQRYMEEYNKKLDDMNYKFEEMKKSIEKVNCQINERKSVIETSYIDTISINEPIKEEETNNKEEFILSENELKTSPVRLALFKQPDFLNSPKVIIHLSGISKETRESLSEEVMKKGFEISVNYSNKVTHVVVSSKLTMTSIKALIEGKWVVSKNWIINGMKKDEFKYGFQKFNLFKGKKVFATELFTRDQTGMEIWETLVRFGQIEVEQQPELADICLIGKKEDVQGKHVFTKEEFLKSLPLPKTVLTDGSIPSKCVLTKIPLAI
;
A
#
# COMPACT_ATOMS: atom_id res chain seq x y z
N MET A 1 125.03 -27.25 -127.23
CA MET A 1 123.72 -27.37 -126.55
C MET A 1 123.93 -27.39 -125.03
N GLU A 2 124.59 -26.44 -124.36
CA GLU A 2 124.49 -24.98 -124.31
C GLU A 2 123.14 -24.42 -123.80
N ARG A 3 123.21 -23.88 -122.58
CA ARG A 3 122.74 -22.54 -122.15
C ARG A 3 121.27 -22.28 -121.75
N ASN A 4 120.31 -23.21 -121.83
CA ASN A 4 118.90 -22.89 -121.51
C ASN A 4 118.29 -23.43 -120.18
N SER A 5 118.97 -24.27 -119.39
CA SER A 5 118.37 -24.82 -118.14
C SER A 5 118.68 -24.03 -116.87
N PHE A 6 119.80 -23.30 -116.81
CA PHE A 6 120.23 -22.56 -115.60
C PHE A 6 119.55 -21.17 -115.45
N GLN A 7 119.10 -20.55 -116.54
CA GLN A 7 118.32 -19.30 -116.49
C GLN A 7 116.87 -19.52 -116.03
N SER A 8 116.31 -20.71 -116.26
CA SER A 8 114.93 -21.06 -115.86
C SER A 8 114.81 -21.29 -114.34
N THR A 9 115.81 -21.92 -113.73
CA THR A 9 115.81 -22.18 -112.28
C THR A 9 116.05 -20.90 -111.47
N GLN A 10 116.92 -20.01 -111.94
CA GLN A 10 117.15 -18.71 -111.29
C GLN A 10 115.93 -17.80 -111.37
N ALA A 11 115.24 -17.75 -112.53
CA ALA A 11 113.99 -17.00 -112.67
C ALA A 11 112.86 -17.52 -111.75
N PHE A 12 112.82 -18.83 -111.48
CA PHE A 12 111.87 -19.42 -110.54
C PHE A 12 112.20 -19.09 -109.08
N ILE A 13 113.49 -19.08 -108.71
CA ILE A 13 113.94 -18.66 -107.38
C ILE A 13 113.66 -17.16 -107.16
N ASP A 14 113.95 -16.31 -108.14
CA ASP A 14 113.69 -14.88 -108.05
C ASP A 14 112.17 -14.59 -107.97
N ALA A 15 111.34 -15.35 -108.70
CA ALA A 15 109.88 -15.28 -108.59
C ALA A 15 109.37 -15.75 -107.22
N LEU A 16 109.97 -16.77 -106.61
CA LEU A 16 109.64 -17.22 -105.25
C LEU A 16 110.07 -16.20 -104.18
N VAL A 17 111.24 -15.59 -104.32
CA VAL A 17 111.72 -14.54 -103.42
C VAL A 17 110.83 -13.29 -103.55
N GLN A 18 110.45 -12.92 -104.77
CA GLN A 18 109.53 -11.82 -105.03
C GLN A 18 108.14 -12.11 -104.47
N ALA A 19 107.60 -13.31 -104.66
CA ALA A 19 106.31 -13.71 -104.08
C ALA A 19 106.33 -13.75 -102.55
N ASN A 20 107.43 -14.22 -101.93
CA ASN A 20 107.60 -14.17 -100.48
C ASN A 20 107.72 -12.73 -99.97
N LYS A 21 108.41 -11.85 -100.71
CA LYS A 21 108.51 -10.43 -100.37
C LYS A 21 107.17 -9.72 -100.50
N GLU A 22 106.41 -10.01 -101.55
CA GLU A 22 105.04 -9.51 -101.73
C GLU A 22 104.10 -10.06 -100.65
N MET A 23 104.29 -11.31 -100.21
CA MET A 23 103.54 -11.89 -99.10
C MET A 23 103.89 -11.21 -97.76
N ASP A 24 105.17 -10.94 -97.50
CA ASP A 24 105.63 -10.19 -96.32
C ASP A 24 105.15 -8.74 -96.36
N ASP A 25 105.24 -8.06 -97.49
CA ASP A 25 104.76 -6.69 -97.67
C ASP A 25 103.22 -6.62 -97.50
N ASN A 26 102.48 -7.60 -98.04
CA ASN A 26 101.04 -7.73 -97.80
C ASN A 26 100.72 -8.02 -96.33
N MET A 27 101.51 -8.86 -95.66
CA MET A 27 101.34 -9.15 -94.24
C MET A 27 101.66 -7.92 -93.38
N GLN A 28 102.70 -7.15 -93.72
CA GLN A 28 103.04 -5.88 -93.08
C GLN A 28 101.95 -4.82 -93.31
N GLN A 29 101.32 -4.78 -94.49
CA GLN A 29 100.17 -3.91 -94.77
C GLN A 29 98.87 -4.37 -94.09
N MET A 30 98.67 -5.68 -93.93
CA MET A 30 97.45 -6.24 -93.33
C MET A 30 97.47 -6.23 -91.80
N THR A 31 98.65 -6.29 -91.19
CA THR A 31 98.82 -6.21 -89.72
C THR A 31 98.16 -4.97 -89.09
N PRO A 32 98.39 -3.73 -89.56
CA PRO A 32 97.72 -2.54 -88.99
C PRO A 32 96.22 -2.52 -89.25
N VAL A 33 95.73 -3.11 -90.36
CA VAL A 33 94.29 -3.24 -90.64
C VAL A 33 93.64 -4.21 -89.65
N LEU A 34 94.26 -5.38 -89.42
CA LEU A 34 93.79 -6.35 -88.44
C LEU A 34 93.82 -5.77 -87.02
N GLN A 35 94.86 -5.02 -86.66
CA GLN A 35 94.94 -4.34 -85.38
C GLN A 35 93.83 -3.28 -85.23
N GLY A 36 93.61 -2.44 -86.24
CA GLY A 36 92.53 -1.44 -86.21
C GLY A 36 91.13 -2.06 -86.14
N LEU A 37 90.93 -3.23 -86.75
CA LEU A 37 89.69 -4.00 -86.59
C LEU A 37 89.55 -4.58 -85.18
N MET A 38 90.61 -5.11 -84.58
CA MET A 38 90.58 -5.57 -83.19
C MET A 38 90.30 -4.44 -82.21
N ASP A 39 90.92 -3.27 -82.38
CA ASP A 39 90.67 -2.09 -81.55
C ASP A 39 89.20 -1.66 -81.66
N LYS A 40 88.64 -1.67 -82.88
CA LYS A 40 87.23 -1.34 -83.12
C LYS A 40 86.27 -2.37 -82.52
N ILE A 41 86.61 -3.66 -82.58
CA ILE A 41 85.87 -4.72 -81.89
C ILE A 41 85.90 -4.47 -80.39
N SER A 42 87.05 -4.14 -79.81
CA SER A 42 87.17 -3.85 -78.38
C SER A 42 86.32 -2.65 -77.95
N ILE A 43 86.28 -1.58 -78.75
CA ILE A 43 85.42 -0.41 -78.49
C ILE A 43 83.95 -0.82 -78.54
N LEU A 44 83.53 -1.53 -79.58
CA LEU A 44 82.14 -1.98 -79.73
C LEU A 44 81.71 -2.95 -78.63
N THR A 45 82.59 -3.83 -78.15
CA THR A 45 82.32 -4.68 -76.99
C THR A 45 82.07 -3.85 -75.74
N LYS A 46 82.91 -2.85 -75.48
CA LYS A 46 82.75 -1.95 -74.34
C LYS A 46 81.44 -1.14 -74.43
N GLU A 47 81.13 -0.57 -75.58
CA GLU A 47 79.86 0.15 -75.81
C GLU A 47 78.64 -0.78 -75.61
N ASN A 48 78.72 -2.03 -76.07
CA ASN A 48 77.64 -3.00 -75.88
C ASN A 48 77.47 -3.37 -74.39
N ASP A 49 78.56 -3.51 -73.63
CA ASP A 49 78.51 -3.74 -72.19
C ASP A 49 77.92 -2.54 -71.43
N GLU A 50 78.27 -1.31 -71.83
CA GLU A 50 77.68 -0.09 -71.29
C GLU A 50 76.17 -0.02 -71.59
N LEU A 51 75.76 -0.33 -72.82
CA LEU A 51 74.34 -0.39 -73.21
C LEU A 51 73.57 -1.47 -72.44
N ARG A 52 74.16 -2.65 -72.23
CA ARG A 52 73.57 -3.71 -71.40
C ARG A 52 73.38 -3.26 -69.96
N ASN A 53 74.35 -2.54 -69.39
CA ASN A 53 74.24 -2.01 -68.04
C ASN A 53 73.12 -0.95 -67.93
N VAL A 54 73.03 -0.03 -68.89
CA VAL A 54 71.95 0.96 -68.95
C VAL A 54 70.58 0.29 -69.12
N LEU A 55 70.49 -0.74 -69.97
CA LEU A 55 69.27 -1.51 -70.16
C LEU A 55 68.86 -2.20 -68.84
N GLN A 56 69.79 -2.83 -68.14
CA GLN A 56 69.52 -3.48 -66.86
C GLN A 56 69.01 -2.47 -65.81
N GLN A 57 69.67 -1.31 -65.68
CA GLN A 57 69.21 -0.25 -64.79
C GLN A 57 67.81 0.27 -65.14
N THR A 58 67.46 0.29 -66.42
CA THR A 58 66.13 0.70 -66.89
C THR A 58 65.08 -0.35 -66.55
N ILE A 59 65.42 -1.64 -66.68
CA ILE A 59 64.56 -2.76 -66.26
C ILE A 59 64.32 -2.72 -64.75
N ASP A 60 65.38 -2.54 -63.95
CA ASP A 60 65.26 -2.49 -62.49
C ASP A 60 64.36 -1.34 -62.03
N LYS A 61 64.49 -0.16 -62.67
CA LYS A 61 63.60 1.00 -62.43
C LYS A 61 62.17 0.72 -62.87
N LEU A 62 61.95 0.02 -63.98
CA LEU A 62 60.62 -0.34 -64.44
C LEU A 62 59.92 -1.27 -63.46
N ASP A 63 60.66 -2.23 -62.89
CA ASP A 63 60.14 -3.13 -61.85
C ASP A 63 59.80 -2.39 -60.55
N GLU A 64 60.59 -1.38 -60.17
CA GLU A 64 60.28 -0.51 -59.03
C GLU A 64 59.00 0.29 -59.27
N VAL A 65 58.88 0.96 -60.43
CA VAL A 65 57.66 1.70 -60.82
C VAL A 65 56.43 0.79 -60.85
N LYS A 66 56.57 -0.45 -61.33
CA LYS A 66 55.48 -1.42 -61.35
C LYS A 66 55.01 -1.80 -59.94
N LYS A 67 55.94 -1.99 -58.99
CA LYS A 67 55.59 -2.23 -57.58
C LYS A 67 54.91 -1.02 -56.95
N GLU A 68 55.38 0.19 -57.24
CA GLU A 68 54.74 1.42 -56.77
C GLU A 68 53.30 1.56 -57.31
N HIS A 69 53.09 1.25 -58.59
CA HIS A 69 51.77 1.29 -59.20
C HIS A 69 50.79 0.32 -58.53
N GLU A 70 51.21 -0.91 -58.23
CA GLU A 70 50.37 -1.89 -57.53
C GLU A 70 49.96 -1.40 -56.13
N VAL A 71 50.86 -0.68 -55.44
CA VAL A 71 50.56 -0.05 -54.14
C VAL A 71 49.55 1.10 -54.30
N VAL A 72 49.66 1.89 -55.36
CA VAL A 72 48.71 2.97 -55.66
C VAL A 72 47.32 2.41 -55.96
N GLU A 73 47.21 1.36 -56.77
CA GLU A 73 45.94 0.72 -57.11
C GLU A 73 45.21 0.21 -55.85
N LYS A 74 45.92 -0.48 -54.96
CA LYS A 74 45.38 -0.92 -53.65
C LYS A 74 44.92 0.26 -52.77
N LYS A 75 45.64 1.39 -52.82
CA LYS A 75 45.22 2.60 -52.09
C LYS A 75 43.97 3.22 -52.69
N GLU A 76 43.82 3.22 -54.00
CA GLU A 76 42.63 3.71 -54.69
C GLU A 76 41.39 2.86 -54.36
N GLU A 77 41.53 1.53 -54.33
CA GLU A 77 40.46 0.64 -53.86
C GLU A 77 40.03 0.94 -52.43
N ASN A 78 40.99 1.11 -51.51
CA ASN A 78 40.70 1.49 -50.12
C ASN A 78 39.98 2.83 -50.02
N VAL A 79 40.39 3.83 -50.82
CA VAL A 79 39.71 5.13 -50.88
C VAL A 79 38.27 4.98 -51.40
N HIS A 80 38.03 4.08 -52.35
CA HIS A 80 36.70 3.80 -52.85
C HIS A 80 35.80 3.19 -51.76
N GLN A 81 36.32 2.20 -51.01
CA GLN A 81 35.60 1.60 -49.88
C GLN A 81 35.26 2.62 -48.79
N ILE A 82 36.21 3.48 -48.42
CA ILE A 82 35.98 4.55 -47.43
C ILE A 82 34.90 5.52 -47.90
N LYS A 83 34.82 5.84 -49.20
CA LYS A 83 33.76 6.71 -49.74
C LYS A 83 32.38 6.06 -49.60
N GLU A 84 32.27 4.76 -49.89
CA GLU A 84 31.02 4.02 -49.75
C GLU A 84 30.57 3.94 -48.28
N GLU A 85 31.49 3.65 -47.37
CA GLU A 85 31.22 3.62 -45.93
C GLU A 85 30.77 5.00 -45.41
N ASN A 86 31.39 6.08 -45.87
CA ASN A 86 30.97 7.44 -45.51
C ASN A 86 29.55 7.79 -46.00
N VAL A 87 29.14 7.30 -47.17
CA VAL A 87 27.78 7.47 -47.68
C VAL A 87 26.78 6.72 -46.79
N LEU A 88 27.13 5.49 -46.38
CA LEU A 88 26.30 4.70 -45.47
C LEU A 88 26.16 5.36 -44.10
N LEU A 89 27.28 5.78 -43.50
CA LEU A 89 27.30 6.49 -42.22
C LEU A 89 26.49 7.79 -42.26
N LYS A 90 26.52 8.51 -43.37
CA LYS A 90 25.70 9.72 -43.54
C LYS A 90 24.20 9.39 -43.53
N ARG A 91 23.79 8.31 -44.21
CA ARG A 91 22.40 7.84 -44.21
C ARG A 91 21.96 7.42 -42.80
N GLU A 92 22.77 6.60 -42.12
CA GLU A 92 22.48 6.18 -40.73
C GLU A 92 22.38 7.37 -39.78
N LYS A 93 23.23 8.39 -39.95
CA LYS A 93 23.14 9.63 -39.17
C LYS A 93 21.82 10.36 -39.41
N GLU A 94 21.38 10.48 -40.65
CA GLU A 94 20.10 11.13 -40.99
C GLU A 94 18.90 10.34 -40.41
N GLU A 95 18.93 9.01 -40.45
CA GLU A 95 17.92 8.14 -39.85
C GLU A 95 17.88 8.28 -38.33
N ASN A 96 19.05 8.29 -37.68
CA ASN A 96 19.16 8.49 -36.24
C ASN A 96 18.67 9.89 -35.82
N GLU A 97 19.00 10.93 -36.59
CA GLU A 97 18.47 12.28 -36.34
C GLU A 97 16.94 12.34 -36.49
N ALA A 98 16.37 11.64 -37.47
CA ALA A 98 14.92 11.55 -37.64
C ALA A 98 14.26 10.84 -36.46
N LEU A 99 14.84 9.73 -35.98
CA LEU A 99 14.37 9.00 -34.80
C LEU A 99 14.44 9.87 -33.54
N ILE A 100 15.54 10.61 -33.34
CA ILE A 100 15.67 11.55 -32.22
C ILE A 100 14.57 12.62 -32.27
N ARG A 101 14.23 13.16 -33.44
CA ARG A 101 13.14 14.14 -33.59
C ARG A 101 11.78 13.53 -33.21
N GLN A 102 11.50 12.31 -33.65
CA GLN A 102 10.27 11.59 -33.30
C GLN A 102 10.16 11.34 -31.79
N LEU A 103 11.24 10.86 -31.16
CA LEU A 103 11.27 10.63 -29.72
C LEU A 103 11.05 11.93 -28.93
N ARG A 104 11.68 13.04 -29.35
CA ARG A 104 11.45 14.35 -28.73
C ARG A 104 9.99 14.81 -28.84
N GLN A 105 9.36 14.59 -30.00
CA GLN A 105 7.94 14.92 -30.19
C GLN A 105 7.03 14.05 -29.31
N GLN A 106 7.33 12.75 -29.18
CA GLN A 106 6.57 11.87 -28.28
C GLN A 106 6.71 12.28 -26.81
N ILE A 107 7.92 12.62 -26.36
CA ILE A 107 8.16 13.14 -25.01
C ILE A 107 7.33 14.40 -24.77
N TYR A 108 7.35 15.36 -25.69
CA TYR A 108 6.58 16.59 -25.58
C TYR A 108 5.07 16.34 -25.45
N LEU A 109 4.50 15.45 -26.28
CA LEU A 109 3.08 15.10 -26.22
C LEU A 109 2.73 14.40 -24.90
N LEU A 110 3.63 13.54 -24.40
CA LEU A 110 3.44 12.85 -23.13
C LEU A 110 3.47 13.84 -21.96
N GLU A 111 4.43 14.79 -21.95
CA GLU A 111 4.53 15.85 -20.95
C GLU A 111 3.28 16.74 -20.92
N GLN A 112 2.76 17.13 -22.09
CA GLN A 112 1.50 17.87 -22.17
C GLN A 112 0.32 17.06 -21.62
N THR A 113 0.23 15.78 -21.98
CA THR A 113 -0.86 14.91 -21.50
C THR A 113 -0.82 14.75 -19.99
N HIS A 114 0.35 14.51 -19.41
CA HIS A 114 0.53 14.43 -17.96
C HIS A 114 0.22 15.76 -17.27
N THR A 115 0.62 16.88 -17.85
CA THR A 115 0.32 18.22 -17.31
C THR A 115 -1.19 18.47 -17.25
N ASN A 116 -1.91 18.17 -18.34
CA ASN A 116 -3.36 18.32 -18.39
C ASN A 116 -4.06 17.40 -17.38
N GLN A 117 -3.62 16.14 -17.25
CA GLN A 117 -4.15 15.22 -16.24
C GLN A 117 -3.91 15.71 -14.81
N LEU A 118 -2.75 16.31 -14.54
CA LEU A 118 -2.45 16.89 -13.22
C LEU A 118 -3.36 18.08 -12.91
N ASP A 119 -3.64 18.95 -13.89
CA ASP A 119 -4.52 20.11 -13.69
C ASP A 119 -5.99 19.71 -13.52
N ASP A 120 -6.45 18.67 -14.23
CA ASP A 120 -7.77 18.07 -14.01
C ASP A 120 -7.89 17.48 -12.59
N LEU A 121 -6.88 16.73 -12.14
CA LEU A 121 -6.85 16.18 -10.79
C LEU A 121 -6.81 17.28 -9.72
N ARG A 122 -6.04 18.35 -9.93
CA ARG A 122 -6.03 19.52 -9.04
C ARG A 122 -7.40 20.18 -8.96
N THR A 123 -8.09 20.31 -10.09
CA THR A 123 -9.45 20.86 -10.15
C THR A 123 -10.44 19.97 -9.39
N GLN A 124 -10.35 18.65 -9.56
CA GLN A 124 -11.18 17.69 -8.82
C GLN A 124 -10.92 17.74 -7.31
N ILE A 125 -9.65 17.86 -6.88
CA ILE A 125 -9.29 18.01 -5.46
C ILE A 125 -9.94 19.28 -4.90
N LYS A 126 -9.79 20.42 -5.58
CA LYS A 126 -10.38 21.69 -5.15
C LYS A 126 -11.91 21.62 -5.01
N HIS A 127 -12.58 20.94 -5.95
CA HIS A 127 -14.03 20.72 -5.86
C HIS A 127 -14.41 19.83 -4.67
N ARG A 128 -13.63 18.78 -4.39
CA ARG A 128 -13.87 17.92 -3.20
C ARG A 128 -13.63 18.67 -1.90
N ASP A 129 -12.61 19.51 -1.81
CA ASP A 129 -12.35 20.35 -0.64
C ASP A 129 -13.54 21.29 -0.37
N GLN A 130 -14.10 21.91 -1.42
CA GLN A 130 -15.32 22.72 -1.30
C GLN A 130 -16.53 21.91 -0.80
N GLN A 131 -16.69 20.66 -1.25
CA GLN A 131 -17.75 19.79 -0.74
C GLN A 131 -17.54 19.44 0.74
N ILE A 132 -16.29 19.20 1.16
CA ILE A 132 -15.95 18.95 2.55
C ILE A 132 -16.33 20.16 3.42
N ASP A 133 -16.04 21.38 2.98
CA ASP A 133 -16.42 22.60 3.70
C ASP A 133 -17.94 22.75 3.85
N ILE A 134 -18.71 22.40 2.81
CA ILE A 134 -20.18 22.39 2.87
C ILE A 134 -20.67 21.37 3.90
N PHE A 135 -20.19 20.12 3.84
CA PHE A 135 -20.59 19.08 4.78
C PHE A 135 -20.18 19.39 6.23
N GLN A 136 -19.06 20.08 6.45
CA GLN A 136 -18.68 20.55 7.77
C GLN A 136 -19.66 21.59 8.32
N LYS A 137 -20.08 22.55 7.49
CA LYS A 137 -21.11 23.54 7.88
C LYS A 137 -22.45 22.87 8.19
N GLU A 138 -22.87 21.90 7.37
CA GLU A 138 -24.10 21.13 7.63
C GLU A 138 -24.02 20.35 8.93
N ARG A 139 -22.90 19.68 9.19
CA ARG A 139 -22.65 18.99 10.47
C ARG A 139 -22.76 19.95 11.64
N ASP A 140 -22.14 21.12 11.57
CA ASP A 140 -22.14 22.09 12.66
C ASP A 140 -23.54 22.65 12.91
N ASN A 141 -24.34 22.87 11.86
CA ASN A 141 -25.76 23.22 11.98
C ASN A 141 -26.57 22.14 12.70
N ILE A 142 -26.41 20.87 12.31
CA ILE A 142 -27.11 19.74 12.96
C ILE A 142 -26.68 19.61 14.43
N VAL A 143 -25.40 19.79 14.74
CA VAL A 143 -24.91 19.77 16.13
C VAL A 143 -25.58 20.88 16.95
N ASN A 144 -25.71 22.09 16.41
CA ASN A 144 -26.42 23.18 17.08
C ASN A 144 -27.90 22.86 17.30
N GLU A 145 -28.60 22.30 16.30
CA GLU A 145 -29.99 21.86 16.44
C GLU A 145 -30.15 20.81 17.56
N ILE A 146 -29.25 19.83 17.64
CA ILE A 146 -29.26 18.83 18.71
C ILE A 146 -29.07 19.48 20.09
N VAL A 147 -28.17 20.46 20.21
CA VAL A 147 -27.96 21.19 21.46
C VAL A 147 -29.23 21.92 21.88
N MET A 148 -29.89 22.63 20.95
CA MET A 148 -31.15 23.34 21.21
C MET A 148 -32.27 22.37 21.61
N ALA A 149 -32.41 21.24 20.93
CA ALA A 149 -33.39 20.21 21.26
C ALA A 149 -33.15 19.62 22.66
N ARG A 150 -31.88 19.37 23.03
CA ARG A 150 -31.53 18.91 24.39
C ARG A 150 -31.89 19.92 25.47
N GLN A 151 -31.68 21.21 25.21
CA GLN A 151 -32.09 22.27 26.13
C GLN A 151 -33.61 22.30 26.30
N GLN A 152 -34.37 22.18 25.21
CA GLN A 152 -35.83 22.10 25.27
C GLN A 152 -36.33 20.89 26.08
N ILE A 153 -35.75 19.70 25.86
CA ILE A 153 -36.06 18.49 26.63
C ILE A 153 -35.79 18.73 28.13
N SER A 154 -34.68 19.37 28.48
CA SER A 154 -34.36 19.67 29.88
C SER A 154 -35.40 20.59 30.55
N ILE A 155 -35.92 21.58 29.82
CA ILE A 155 -36.98 22.47 30.31
C ILE A 155 -38.27 21.67 30.53
N LEU A 156 -38.66 20.85 29.57
CA LEU A 156 -39.87 20.02 29.66
C LEU A 156 -39.80 19.01 30.82
N LEU A 157 -38.65 18.41 31.07
CA LEU A 157 -38.45 17.50 32.20
C LEU A 157 -38.64 18.21 33.55
N LYS A 158 -38.15 19.45 33.69
CA LYS A 158 -38.39 20.25 34.91
C LYS A 158 -39.87 20.57 35.09
N GLN A 159 -40.57 20.92 34.01
CA GLN A 159 -42.01 21.18 34.07
C GLN A 159 -42.81 19.94 34.48
N LEU A 160 -42.42 18.76 33.96
CA LEU A 160 -43.03 17.48 34.34
C LEU A 160 -42.82 17.18 35.83
N GLU A 161 -41.61 17.40 36.35
CA GLU A 161 -41.30 17.23 37.77
C GLU A 161 -42.17 18.15 38.66
N THR A 162 -42.31 19.42 38.30
CA THR A 162 -43.20 20.35 38.99
C THR A 162 -44.65 19.87 38.98
N ALA A 163 -45.19 19.47 37.82
CA ALA A 163 -46.55 18.96 37.72
C ALA A 163 -46.77 17.68 38.54
N GLN A 164 -45.77 16.79 38.61
CA GLN A 164 -45.84 15.59 39.42
C GLN A 164 -45.89 15.91 40.92
N ASN A 165 -45.14 16.91 41.36
CA ASN A 165 -45.17 17.42 42.74
C ASN A 165 -46.52 18.09 43.08
N GLU A 166 -47.14 18.79 42.12
CA GLU A 166 -48.49 19.34 42.30
C GLU A 166 -49.55 18.25 42.44
N ILE A 167 -49.52 17.21 41.59
CA ILE A 167 -50.45 16.06 41.67
C ILE A 167 -50.33 15.33 43.02
N THR A 168 -49.10 15.11 43.49
CA THR A 168 -48.89 14.46 44.81
C THR A 168 -49.44 15.33 45.94
N THR A 169 -49.24 16.64 45.88
CA THR A 169 -49.82 17.59 46.85
C THR A 169 -51.35 17.58 46.82
N GLN A 170 -51.96 17.56 45.63
CA GLN A 170 -53.41 17.45 45.48
C GLN A 170 -53.96 16.16 46.08
N ARG A 171 -53.28 15.02 45.86
CA ARG A 171 -53.69 13.73 46.45
C ARG A 171 -53.69 13.78 47.98
N TYR A 172 -52.68 14.40 48.58
CA TYR A 172 -52.66 14.60 50.03
C TYR A 172 -53.85 15.45 50.51
N MET A 173 -54.20 16.52 49.78
CA MET A 173 -55.35 17.36 50.10
C MET A 173 -56.69 16.59 49.99
N GLU A 174 -56.86 15.73 48.98
CA GLU A 174 -58.03 14.87 48.85
C GLU A 174 -58.17 13.90 50.03
N GLU A 175 -57.07 13.30 50.48
CA GLU A 175 -57.06 12.44 51.69
C GLU A 175 -57.46 13.22 52.95
N TYR A 176 -56.97 14.46 53.10
CA TYR A 176 -57.38 15.32 54.21
C TYR A 176 -58.87 15.68 54.15
N ASN A 177 -59.40 16.04 52.97
CA ASN A 177 -60.81 16.34 52.79
C ASN A 177 -61.70 15.13 53.12
N LYS A 178 -61.29 13.93 52.70
CA LYS A 178 -62.02 12.70 53.04
C LYS A 178 -62.06 12.43 54.55
N LYS A 179 -60.96 12.68 55.26
CA LYS A 179 -60.94 12.61 56.73
C LYS A 179 -61.85 13.64 57.37
N LEU A 180 -61.92 14.85 56.80
CA LEU A 180 -62.82 15.90 57.25
C LEU A 180 -64.29 15.48 57.10
N ASP A 181 -64.65 14.89 55.96
CA ASP A 181 -66.00 14.39 55.69
C ASP A 181 -66.40 13.26 56.66
N ASP A 182 -65.50 12.31 56.94
CA ASP A 182 -65.71 11.26 57.95
C ASP A 182 -65.95 11.83 59.35
N MET A 183 -65.20 12.87 59.73
CA MET A 183 -65.42 13.57 61.01
C MET A 183 -66.75 14.30 61.04
N ASN A 184 -67.12 15.00 59.96
CA ASN A 184 -68.42 15.67 59.85
C ASN A 184 -69.58 14.67 59.96
N TYR A 185 -69.46 13.50 59.34
CA TYR A 185 -70.45 12.43 59.47
C TYR A 185 -70.60 11.97 60.92
N LYS A 186 -69.48 11.70 61.61
CA LYS A 186 -69.49 11.33 63.03
C LYS A 186 -70.10 12.44 63.90
N PHE A 187 -69.83 13.69 63.59
CA PHE A 187 -70.39 14.83 64.31
C PHE A 187 -71.92 14.89 64.18
N GLU A 188 -72.45 14.66 62.99
CA GLU A 188 -73.90 14.58 62.76
C GLU A 188 -74.55 13.36 63.44
N GLU A 189 -73.88 12.20 63.50
CA GLU A 189 -74.35 11.06 64.31
C GLU A 189 -74.41 11.40 65.80
N MET A 190 -73.40 12.10 66.31
CA MET A 190 -73.35 12.57 67.69
C MET A 190 -74.46 13.56 67.98
N LYS A 191 -74.70 14.50 67.06
CA LYS A 191 -75.77 15.50 67.17
C LYS A 191 -77.14 14.83 67.24
N LYS A 192 -77.44 13.87 66.36
CA LYS A 192 -78.67 13.06 66.44
C LYS A 192 -78.78 12.30 67.76
N SER A 193 -77.67 11.75 68.25
CA SER A 193 -77.63 11.06 69.54
C SER A 193 -77.98 12.00 70.70
N ILE A 194 -77.40 13.21 70.72
CA ILE A 194 -77.72 14.26 71.70
C ILE A 194 -79.19 14.65 71.61
N GLU A 195 -79.73 14.83 70.40
CA GLU A 195 -81.12 15.21 70.17
C GLU A 195 -82.09 14.16 70.71
N LYS A 196 -81.78 12.88 70.51
CA LYS A 196 -82.51 11.75 71.09
C LYS A 196 -82.46 11.75 72.62
N VAL A 197 -81.29 11.99 73.20
CA VAL A 197 -81.15 12.13 74.67
C VAL A 197 -81.98 13.32 75.17
N ASN A 198 -81.95 14.46 74.47
CA ASN A 198 -82.77 15.63 74.82
C ASN A 198 -84.28 15.34 74.77
N CYS A 199 -84.77 14.60 73.77
CA CYS A 199 -86.16 14.13 73.75
C CYS A 199 -86.47 13.25 74.97
N GLN A 200 -85.60 12.29 75.29
CA GLN A 200 -85.77 11.44 76.48
C GLN A 200 -85.76 12.23 77.78
N ILE A 201 -84.91 13.25 77.88
CA ILE A 201 -84.88 14.17 79.02
C ILE A 201 -86.20 14.94 79.10
N ASN A 202 -86.70 15.50 78.01
CA ASN A 202 -87.97 16.24 77.99
C ASN A 202 -89.17 15.34 78.31
N GLU A 203 -89.21 14.12 77.80
CA GLU A 203 -90.23 13.12 78.17
C GLU A 203 -90.17 12.78 79.66
N ARG A 204 -88.98 12.54 80.22
CA ARG A 204 -88.82 12.32 81.66
C ARG A 204 -89.21 13.55 82.47
N LYS A 205 -88.90 14.75 81.97
CA LYS A 205 -89.28 16.02 82.59
C LYS A 205 -90.81 16.20 82.60
N SER A 206 -91.51 15.83 81.53
CA SER A 206 -92.98 15.85 81.50
C SER A 206 -93.60 14.76 82.38
N VAL A 207 -92.95 13.58 82.51
CA VAL A 207 -93.36 12.53 83.45
C VAL A 207 -93.18 12.99 84.90
N ILE A 208 -92.12 13.74 85.21
CA ILE A 208 -91.92 14.35 86.53
C ILE A 208 -92.97 15.45 86.77
N GLU A 209 -93.27 16.29 85.77
CA GLU A 209 -94.34 17.31 85.86
C GLU A 209 -95.75 16.72 85.98
N THR A 210 -95.97 15.48 85.55
CA THR A 210 -97.27 14.78 85.66
C THR A 210 -97.38 13.84 86.86
N SER A 211 -96.26 13.51 87.53
CA SER A 211 -96.23 12.56 88.66
C SER A 211 -95.99 13.19 90.03
N TYR A 212 -95.94 14.52 90.15
CA TYR A 212 -95.90 15.21 91.44
C TYR A 212 -96.89 16.40 91.46
N ILE A 213 -98.14 16.11 91.84
CA ILE A 213 -98.72 16.84 92.97
C ILE A 213 -98.07 16.21 94.21
N ASP A 214 -97.59 17.07 95.10
CA ASP A 214 -96.98 16.80 96.41
C ASP A 214 -95.46 16.63 96.51
N THR A 215 -94.79 17.78 96.44
CA THR A 215 -93.90 18.34 97.50
C THR A 215 -92.39 18.53 97.23
N ILE A 216 -91.98 19.75 97.60
CA ILE A 216 -90.68 20.23 98.14
C ILE A 216 -89.56 20.60 97.15
N SER A 217 -89.60 21.89 96.79
CA SER A 217 -88.51 22.90 96.90
C SER A 217 -87.20 22.45 97.55
N ILE A 218 -86.10 22.49 96.80
CA ILE A 218 -84.79 22.97 97.30
C ILE A 218 -84.05 23.70 96.16
N ASN A 219 -83.85 25.01 96.33
CA ASN A 219 -82.82 25.80 95.65
C ASN A 219 -81.45 25.44 96.25
N GLU A 220 -80.42 25.24 95.42
CA GLU A 220 -79.17 26.05 95.42
C GLU A 220 -78.07 25.42 94.53
N PRO A 221 -77.09 26.24 94.06
CA PRO A 221 -76.41 26.04 92.79
C PRO A 221 -75.13 25.22 92.94
N ILE A 222 -74.79 24.46 91.90
CA ILE A 222 -73.51 23.74 91.82
C ILE A 222 -72.70 24.26 90.64
N LYS A 223 -71.61 24.90 91.08
CA LYS A 223 -70.41 25.43 90.43
C LYS A 223 -69.95 24.73 89.15
N GLU A 224 -69.53 25.55 88.21
CA GLU A 224 -68.62 25.20 87.11
C GLU A 224 -67.33 24.60 87.69
N GLU A 225 -67.05 23.34 87.38
CA GLU A 225 -65.71 22.77 87.50
C GLU A 225 -65.06 22.79 86.12
N GLU A 226 -64.18 23.77 85.92
CA GLU A 226 -63.12 23.74 84.92
C GLU A 226 -62.28 22.47 85.13
N THR A 227 -62.43 21.49 84.24
CA THR A 227 -61.43 20.43 84.10
C THR A 227 -60.39 20.84 83.08
N ASN A 228 -59.34 21.42 83.65
CA ASN A 228 -58.06 21.70 83.03
C ASN A 228 -57.35 20.37 82.72
N ASN A 229 -57.61 19.77 81.55
CA ASN A 229 -56.78 18.68 81.03
C ASN A 229 -55.80 19.24 80.00
N LYS A 230 -54.66 19.72 80.54
CA LYS A 230 -53.39 19.71 79.82
C LYS A 230 -52.99 18.26 79.57
N GLU A 231 -53.20 17.76 78.36
CA GLU A 231 -52.34 16.70 77.83
C GLU A 231 -51.34 17.33 76.88
N GLU A 232 -50.21 17.68 77.48
CA GLU A 232 -48.94 17.93 76.81
C GLU A 232 -48.48 16.58 76.24
N PHE A 233 -48.65 16.35 74.94
CA PHE A 233 -48.00 15.24 74.24
C PHE A 233 -46.75 15.76 73.54
N ILE A 234 -45.66 15.84 74.31
CA ILE A 234 -44.30 15.93 73.77
C ILE A 234 -43.79 14.49 73.59
N LEU A 235 -43.65 14.07 72.35
CA LEU A 235 -42.66 13.07 71.91
C LEU A 235 -42.07 13.64 70.61
N SER A 236 -41.03 14.47 70.69
CA SER A 236 -39.62 14.09 70.74
C SER A 236 -39.16 13.37 69.47
N GLU A 237 -38.33 14.09 68.71
CA GLU A 237 -37.39 13.53 67.76
C GLU A 237 -36.66 12.32 68.34
N ASN A 238 -36.38 11.37 67.44
CA ASN A 238 -35.36 10.34 67.49
C ASN A 238 -35.75 8.94 68.01
N GLU A 239 -35.50 8.01 67.07
CA GLU A 239 -35.07 6.61 67.23
C GLU A 239 -36.10 5.47 67.21
N LEU A 240 -36.28 4.93 65.99
CA LEU A 240 -36.33 3.49 65.66
C LEU A 240 -36.10 3.39 64.14
N LYS A 241 -34.87 3.26 63.61
CA LYS A 241 -34.07 2.01 63.52
C LYS A 241 -34.91 0.74 63.49
N THR A 242 -35.10 0.17 62.28
CA THR A 242 -34.89 -1.25 61.92
C THR A 242 -35.16 -1.43 60.40
N SER A 243 -34.15 -1.40 59.53
CA SER A 243 -33.41 -2.55 58.96
C SER A 243 -34.14 -3.24 57.75
N PRO A 244 -33.52 -4.13 56.95
CA PRO A 244 -32.67 -3.80 55.81
C PRO A 244 -33.08 -4.60 54.54
N VAL A 245 -33.78 -4.02 53.55
CA VAL A 245 -33.94 -4.70 52.25
C VAL A 245 -34.08 -3.68 51.12
N ARG A 246 -32.98 -3.42 50.40
CA ARG A 246 -32.88 -3.39 48.92
C ARG A 246 -31.52 -2.82 48.49
N LEU A 247 -30.46 -3.53 48.88
CA LEU A 247 -29.26 -3.67 48.06
C LEU A 247 -29.63 -4.55 46.86
N ALA A 248 -30.26 -3.97 45.85
CA ALA A 248 -30.53 -4.65 44.59
C ALA A 248 -30.83 -3.65 43.46
N LEU A 249 -30.04 -2.59 43.29
CA LEU A 249 -30.13 -1.71 42.10
C LEU A 249 -28.80 -0.98 41.82
N PHE A 250 -27.68 -1.72 41.92
CA PHE A 250 -26.43 -1.38 41.24
C PHE A 250 -25.86 -2.64 40.60
N LYS A 251 -26.60 -3.18 39.64
CA LYS A 251 -25.99 -3.79 38.46
C LYS A 251 -26.34 -2.88 37.30
N GLN A 252 -25.49 -1.89 37.06
CA GLN A 252 -25.43 -1.30 35.73
C GLN A 252 -25.23 -2.46 34.74
N PRO A 253 -25.98 -2.54 33.64
CA PRO A 253 -25.61 -3.45 32.57
C PRO A 253 -24.26 -2.97 32.03
N ASP A 254 -23.20 -3.75 32.25
CA ASP A 254 -21.86 -3.57 31.68
C ASP A 254 -21.81 -3.69 30.14
N PHE A 255 -22.88 -3.32 29.43
CA PHE A 255 -23.02 -3.50 27.98
C PHE A 255 -22.52 -2.32 27.14
N LEU A 256 -21.92 -1.29 27.74
CA LEU A 256 -21.50 -0.08 27.00
C LEU A 256 -20.01 0.09 26.71
N ASN A 257 -19.17 -0.94 26.93
CA ASN A 257 -17.76 -0.89 26.51
C ASN A 257 -17.27 -2.17 25.81
N SER A 258 -18.12 -2.78 24.96
CA SER A 258 -17.61 -3.72 23.95
C SER A 258 -17.35 -2.98 22.64
N PRO A 259 -16.16 -3.09 22.03
CA PRO A 259 -15.86 -2.42 20.77
C PRO A 259 -16.86 -2.88 19.71
N LYS A 260 -17.49 -1.91 19.02
CA LYS A 260 -18.45 -2.17 17.94
C LYS A 260 -17.79 -3.04 16.87
N VAL A 261 -18.25 -4.28 16.71
CA VAL A 261 -17.70 -5.23 15.74
C VAL A 261 -18.19 -4.85 14.34
N ILE A 262 -17.26 -4.40 13.51
CA ILE A 262 -17.47 -4.05 12.10
C ILE A 262 -16.72 -5.07 11.23
N ILE A 263 -17.44 -5.71 10.31
CA ILE A 263 -16.97 -6.83 9.49
C ILE A 263 -16.80 -6.39 8.03
N HIS A 264 -15.70 -6.80 7.40
CA HIS A 264 -15.50 -6.67 5.96
C HIS A 264 -15.31 -8.04 5.31
N LEU A 265 -15.99 -8.29 4.19
CA LEU A 265 -15.95 -9.56 3.47
C LEU A 265 -14.97 -9.44 2.28
N SER A 266 -13.84 -10.14 2.33
CA SER A 266 -12.79 -10.07 1.30
C SER A 266 -12.57 -11.40 0.59
N GLY A 267 -12.47 -11.37 -0.74
CA GLY A 267 -12.22 -12.58 -1.54
C GLY A 267 -13.39 -13.57 -1.53
N ILE A 268 -14.63 -13.07 -1.37
CA ILE A 268 -15.87 -13.87 -1.36
C ILE A 268 -16.69 -13.56 -2.61
N SER A 269 -17.22 -14.60 -3.27
CA SER A 269 -18.12 -14.48 -4.43
C SER A 269 -19.39 -13.70 -4.07
N LYS A 270 -20.06 -13.11 -5.08
CA LYS A 270 -21.24 -12.27 -4.87
C LYS A 270 -22.37 -13.02 -4.15
N GLU A 271 -22.69 -14.22 -4.62
CA GLU A 271 -23.73 -15.09 -4.04
C GLU A 271 -23.46 -15.43 -2.57
N THR A 272 -22.23 -15.83 -2.24
CA THR A 272 -21.86 -16.14 -0.85
C THR A 272 -21.80 -14.88 0.03
N ARG A 273 -21.45 -13.73 -0.55
CA ARG A 273 -21.40 -12.46 0.17
C ARG A 273 -22.79 -12.02 0.65
N GLU A 274 -23.81 -12.15 -0.19
CA GLU A 274 -25.19 -11.80 0.15
C GLU A 274 -25.69 -12.65 1.32
N SER A 275 -25.53 -13.98 1.23
CA SER A 275 -25.91 -14.91 2.32
C SER A 275 -25.16 -14.63 3.64
N LEU A 276 -23.85 -14.41 3.59
CA LEU A 276 -23.08 -14.08 4.80
C LEU A 276 -23.47 -12.72 5.36
N SER A 277 -23.85 -11.76 4.50
CA SER A 277 -24.24 -10.43 4.93
C SER A 277 -25.56 -10.45 5.68
N GLU A 278 -26.53 -11.23 5.21
CA GLU A 278 -27.78 -11.46 5.93
C GLU A 278 -27.53 -12.06 7.32
N GLU A 279 -26.64 -13.06 7.42
CA GLU A 279 -26.33 -13.71 8.70
C GLU A 279 -25.63 -12.76 9.69
N VAL A 280 -24.73 -11.90 9.20
CA VAL A 280 -24.08 -10.85 10.00
C VAL A 280 -25.08 -9.81 10.49
N MET A 281 -25.99 -9.35 9.63
CA MET A 281 -27.03 -8.40 10.00
C MET A 281 -28.03 -8.98 10.99
N LYS A 282 -28.44 -10.26 10.83
CA LYS A 282 -29.30 -10.98 11.80
C LYS A 282 -28.70 -11.02 13.20
N LYS A 283 -27.37 -11.05 13.31
CA LYS A 283 -26.62 -11.06 14.57
C LYS A 283 -26.35 -9.65 15.13
N GLY A 284 -26.83 -8.59 14.48
CA GLY A 284 -26.70 -7.22 14.95
C GLY A 284 -25.31 -6.60 14.72
N PHE A 285 -24.49 -7.20 13.86
CA PHE A 285 -23.17 -6.66 13.50
C PHE A 285 -23.23 -5.79 12.25
N GLU A 286 -22.30 -4.84 12.13
CA GLU A 286 -22.22 -3.93 10.99
C GLU A 286 -21.28 -4.48 9.91
N ILE A 287 -21.69 -4.36 8.65
CA ILE A 287 -20.88 -4.73 7.49
C ILE A 287 -20.36 -3.48 6.81
N SER A 288 -19.06 -3.44 6.57
CA SER A 288 -18.44 -2.41 5.76
C SER A 288 -18.21 -2.91 4.34
N VAL A 289 -18.79 -2.19 3.37
CA VAL A 289 -18.61 -2.47 1.93
C VAL A 289 -17.15 -2.29 1.52
N ASN A 290 -16.48 -1.28 2.09
CA ASN A 290 -15.10 -0.94 1.79
C ASN A 290 -14.21 -1.19 3.01
N TYR A 291 -13.00 -1.68 2.78
CA TYR A 291 -12.03 -1.83 3.86
C TYR A 291 -11.60 -0.46 4.40
N SER A 292 -11.64 -0.28 5.73
CA SER A 292 -11.30 0.97 6.39
C SER A 292 -10.72 0.74 7.78
N ASN A 293 -10.22 1.80 8.42
CA ASN A 293 -9.70 1.77 9.79
C ASN A 293 -10.75 1.37 10.83
N LYS A 294 -12.04 1.53 10.53
CA LYS A 294 -13.15 1.13 11.40
C LYS A 294 -13.40 -0.37 11.40
N VAL A 295 -12.95 -1.08 10.36
CA VAL A 295 -13.13 -2.53 10.26
C VAL A 295 -12.33 -3.22 11.35
N THR A 296 -13.01 -4.07 12.11
CA THR A 296 -12.42 -4.83 13.22
C THR A 296 -12.08 -6.27 12.82
N HIS A 297 -12.87 -6.84 11.91
CA HIS A 297 -12.74 -8.22 11.44
C HIS A 297 -12.82 -8.26 9.91
N VAL A 298 -11.87 -8.96 9.28
CA VAL A 298 -11.88 -9.27 7.85
C VAL A 298 -12.16 -10.75 7.69
N VAL A 299 -13.26 -11.06 7.02
CA VAL A 299 -13.68 -12.42 6.74
C VAL A 299 -13.19 -12.81 5.35
N VAL A 300 -12.45 -13.91 5.28
CA VAL A 300 -11.84 -14.44 4.07
C VAL A 300 -12.37 -15.84 3.75
N SER A 301 -12.39 -16.17 2.47
CA SER A 301 -12.73 -17.53 2.00
C SER A 301 -11.46 -18.39 1.88
N SER A 302 -11.17 -18.88 0.68
CA SER A 302 -9.99 -19.65 0.29
C SER A 302 -8.94 -18.82 -0.44
N LYS A 303 -9.29 -17.62 -0.95
CA LYS A 303 -8.35 -16.78 -1.69
C LYS A 303 -7.66 -15.78 -0.78
N LEU A 304 -6.34 -15.75 -0.80
CA LEU A 304 -5.54 -14.70 -0.19
C LEU A 304 -5.78 -13.37 -0.91
N THR A 305 -6.15 -12.34 -0.17
CA THR A 305 -6.38 -10.99 -0.72
C THR A 305 -5.47 -9.97 -0.07
N MET A 306 -5.16 -8.89 -0.79
CA MET A 306 -4.37 -7.79 -0.23
C MET A 306 -5.02 -7.18 1.02
N THR A 307 -6.35 -7.13 1.06
CA THR A 307 -7.11 -6.68 2.25
C THR A 307 -6.83 -7.55 3.48
N SER A 308 -6.70 -8.86 3.31
CA SER A 308 -6.40 -9.76 4.41
C SER A 308 -4.97 -9.60 4.93
N ILE A 309 -4.02 -9.31 4.04
CA ILE A 309 -2.63 -9.00 4.39
C ILE A 309 -2.56 -7.67 5.16
N LYS A 310 -3.24 -6.63 4.66
CA LYS A 310 -3.37 -5.32 5.33
C LYS A 310 -3.95 -5.47 6.73
N ALA A 311 -5.04 -6.24 6.85
CA ALA A 311 -5.65 -6.50 8.15
C ALA A 311 -4.73 -7.25 9.14
N LEU A 312 -3.95 -8.21 8.68
CA LEU A 312 -2.96 -8.90 9.53
C LEU A 312 -1.87 -7.94 10.04
N ILE A 313 -1.31 -7.12 9.14
CA ILE A 313 -0.25 -6.17 9.49
C ILE A 313 -0.79 -5.11 10.46
N GLU A 314 -2.01 -4.63 10.25
CA GLU A 314 -2.70 -3.68 11.13
C GLU A 314 -3.15 -4.30 12.47
N GLY A 315 -2.99 -5.61 12.67
CA GLY A 315 -3.40 -6.29 13.90
C GLY A 315 -4.92 -6.48 14.06
N LYS A 316 -5.67 -6.40 12.95
CA LYS A 316 -7.11 -6.69 12.91
C LYS A 316 -7.36 -8.20 12.87
N TRP A 317 -8.57 -8.63 13.23
CA TRP A 317 -8.95 -10.03 13.11
C TRP A 317 -9.05 -10.44 11.65
N VAL A 318 -8.38 -11.52 11.28
CA VAL A 318 -8.60 -12.19 9.98
C VAL A 318 -9.21 -13.55 10.24
N VAL A 319 -10.45 -13.74 9.77
CA VAL A 319 -11.29 -14.88 10.11
C VAL A 319 -11.81 -15.60 8.86
N SER A 320 -12.03 -16.90 8.95
CA SER A 320 -12.62 -17.69 7.88
C SER A 320 -14.12 -17.40 7.75
N LYS A 321 -14.68 -17.53 6.54
CA LYS A 321 -16.15 -17.51 6.32
C LYS A 321 -16.91 -18.49 7.22
N ASN A 322 -16.27 -19.58 7.63
CA ASN A 322 -16.87 -20.56 8.54
C ASN A 322 -17.14 -20.00 9.93
N TRP A 323 -16.44 -18.93 10.34
CA TRP A 323 -16.72 -18.24 11.59
C TRP A 323 -18.12 -17.63 11.62
N ILE A 324 -18.56 -17.05 10.50
CA ILE A 324 -19.92 -16.53 10.33
C ILE A 324 -20.93 -17.67 10.41
N ILE A 325 -20.70 -18.73 9.64
CA ILE A 325 -21.59 -19.90 9.52
C ILE A 325 -21.77 -20.60 10.88
N ASN A 326 -20.70 -20.69 11.68
CA ASN A 326 -20.71 -21.35 12.98
C ASN A 326 -21.18 -20.45 14.14
N GLY A 327 -21.69 -19.27 13.82
CA GLY A 327 -22.41 -18.44 14.77
C GLY A 327 -21.59 -17.35 15.47
N MET A 328 -20.39 -17.04 14.98
CA MET A 328 -19.54 -15.91 15.42
C MET A 328 -19.24 -15.90 16.92
N LYS A 329 -18.97 -17.08 17.50
CA LYS A 329 -18.61 -17.18 18.91
C LYS A 329 -17.21 -16.61 19.15
N LYS A 330 -17.05 -15.89 20.26
CA LYS A 330 -15.86 -15.12 20.63
C LYS A 330 -14.64 -16.00 21.00
N ASP A 331 -14.89 -17.26 21.35
CA ASP A 331 -13.89 -18.17 21.94
C ASP A 331 -13.14 -19.05 20.92
N GLU A 332 -13.35 -18.86 19.62
CA GLU A 332 -12.84 -19.80 18.62
C GLU A 332 -11.63 -19.24 17.85
N PHE A 333 -10.45 -19.32 18.49
CA PHE A 333 -9.12 -19.28 17.83
C PHE A 333 -9.02 -20.24 16.62
N LYS A 334 -9.97 -21.19 16.49
CA LYS A 334 -10.10 -22.14 15.38
C LYS A 334 -10.41 -21.46 14.04
N TYR A 335 -11.14 -20.34 14.04
CA TYR A 335 -11.62 -19.73 12.81
C TYR A 335 -10.99 -18.37 12.51
N GLY A 336 -10.10 -17.86 13.36
CA GLY A 336 -9.53 -16.54 13.23
C GLY A 336 -8.11 -16.43 13.74
N PHE A 337 -7.35 -15.49 13.18
CA PHE A 337 -6.05 -15.09 13.69
C PHE A 337 -6.08 -13.59 14.01
N GLN A 338 -5.65 -13.24 15.22
CA GLN A 338 -5.30 -11.88 15.60
C GLN A 338 -4.02 -11.94 16.43
N LYS A 339 -2.99 -11.23 15.97
CA LYS A 339 -1.82 -10.92 16.77
C LYS A 339 -1.51 -9.46 16.57
N PHE A 340 -1.69 -8.68 17.62
CA PHE A 340 -1.28 -7.29 17.62
C PHE A 340 0.24 -7.22 17.41
N ASN A 341 0.68 -6.23 16.63
CA ASN A 341 2.09 -5.90 16.51
C ASN A 341 2.95 -7.05 15.96
N LEU A 342 2.46 -7.76 14.95
CA LEU A 342 3.11 -8.95 14.38
C LEU A 342 4.58 -8.72 13.99
N PHE A 343 4.89 -7.51 13.51
CA PHE A 343 6.22 -7.12 13.01
C PHE A 343 6.87 -6.02 13.85
N LYS A 344 6.31 -5.67 15.01
CA LYS A 344 6.79 -4.53 15.79
C LYS A 344 8.24 -4.71 16.21
N GLY A 345 9.06 -3.69 15.93
CA GLY A 345 10.48 -3.65 16.28
C GLY A 345 11.35 -4.63 15.49
N LYS A 346 10.82 -5.27 14.44
CA LYS A 346 11.63 -6.08 13.52
C LYS A 346 12.33 -5.18 12.52
N LYS A 347 13.61 -5.46 12.29
CA LYS A 347 14.36 -4.80 11.21
C LYS A 347 14.01 -5.44 9.89
N VAL A 348 13.46 -4.67 8.95
CA VAL A 348 13.04 -5.19 7.65
C VAL A 348 13.75 -4.44 6.53
N PHE A 349 14.33 -5.21 5.63
CA PHE A 349 14.93 -4.74 4.39
C PHE A 349 14.08 -5.21 3.20
N ALA A 350 13.94 -4.36 2.18
CA ALA A 350 13.29 -4.72 0.92
C ALA A 350 14.15 -4.24 -0.25
N THR A 351 14.33 -5.11 -1.25
CA THR A 351 15.06 -4.76 -2.47
C THR A 351 14.21 -3.91 -3.41
N GLU A 352 14.88 -3.18 -4.30
CA GLU A 352 14.20 -2.42 -5.36
C GLU A 352 13.33 -3.34 -6.24
N LEU A 353 13.82 -4.56 -6.54
CA LEU A 353 13.06 -5.53 -7.34
C LEU A 353 11.82 -6.06 -6.62
N PHE A 354 11.84 -6.17 -5.29
CA PHE A 354 10.63 -6.49 -4.51
C PHE A 354 9.59 -5.36 -4.63
N THR A 355 10.03 -4.11 -4.52
CA THR A 355 9.15 -2.92 -4.61
C THR A 355 8.74 -2.54 -6.03
N ARG A 356 9.38 -3.11 -7.05
CA ARG A 356 9.04 -2.85 -8.46
C ARG A 356 7.67 -3.43 -8.84
N ASP A 357 7.28 -4.53 -8.22
CA ASP A 357 5.95 -5.11 -8.38
C ASP A 357 4.92 -4.33 -7.57
N GLN A 358 3.78 -3.96 -8.17
CA GLN A 358 2.68 -3.26 -7.48
C GLN A 358 2.27 -3.96 -6.17
N THR A 359 2.17 -5.29 -6.18
CA THR A 359 1.82 -6.08 -4.98
C THR A 359 2.92 -6.03 -3.91
N GLY A 360 4.19 -6.05 -4.32
CA GLY A 360 5.32 -5.98 -3.40
C GLY A 360 5.43 -4.59 -2.78
N MET A 361 5.25 -3.54 -3.59
CA MET A 361 5.18 -2.15 -3.11
C MET A 361 4.06 -1.95 -2.10
N GLU A 362 2.85 -2.46 -2.38
CA GLU A 362 1.73 -2.33 -1.43
C GLU A 362 1.99 -3.06 -0.10
N ILE A 363 2.62 -4.23 -0.13
CA ILE A 363 3.02 -4.95 1.09
C ILE A 363 4.05 -4.12 1.86
N TRP A 364 5.06 -3.60 1.16
CA TRP A 364 6.12 -2.78 1.74
C TRP A 364 5.56 -1.52 2.41
N GLU A 365 4.76 -0.72 1.69
CA GLU A 365 4.11 0.47 2.25
C GLU A 365 3.25 0.15 3.47
N THR A 366 2.52 -0.97 3.42
CA THR A 366 1.68 -1.40 4.55
C THR A 366 2.53 -1.77 5.76
N LEU A 367 3.65 -2.47 5.58
CA LEU A 367 4.58 -2.82 6.65
C LEU A 367 5.20 -1.57 7.27
N VAL A 368 5.72 -0.65 6.45
CA VAL A 368 6.32 0.60 6.92
C VAL A 368 5.30 1.45 7.67
N ARG A 369 4.06 1.55 7.16
CA ARG A 369 3.04 2.42 7.72
C ARG A 369 2.36 1.87 8.98
N PHE A 370 2.12 0.56 9.03
CA PHE A 370 1.29 -0.06 10.08
C PHE A 370 1.99 -1.16 10.87
N GLY A 371 3.03 -1.79 10.30
CA GLY A 371 3.73 -2.92 10.91
C GLY A 371 4.64 -2.55 12.09
N GLN A 372 4.88 -1.25 12.32
CA GLN A 372 5.80 -0.74 13.36
C GLN A 372 7.21 -1.36 13.24
N ILE A 373 7.68 -1.52 12.00
CA ILE A 373 8.98 -2.08 11.67
C ILE A 373 10.07 -1.00 11.73
N GLU A 374 11.32 -1.44 11.85
CA GLU A 374 12.49 -0.61 11.63
C GLU A 374 12.98 -0.87 10.21
N VAL A 375 13.02 0.17 9.36
CA VAL A 375 13.51 0.04 7.98
C VAL A 375 15.03 0.01 8.01
N GLU A 376 15.61 -1.09 7.54
CA GLU A 376 17.06 -1.28 7.48
C GLU A 376 17.54 -1.20 6.03
N GLN A 377 18.73 -0.64 5.82
CA GLN A 377 19.33 -0.45 4.49
C GLN A 377 20.29 -1.58 4.11
N GLN A 378 20.83 -2.29 5.11
CA GLN A 378 21.75 -3.41 4.91
C GLN A 378 21.05 -4.75 5.17
N PRO A 379 21.06 -5.69 4.21
CA PRO A 379 20.37 -6.97 4.37
C PRO A 379 20.95 -7.83 5.50
N GLU A 380 22.24 -7.66 5.83
CA GLU A 380 22.93 -8.40 6.89
C GLU A 380 22.43 -8.04 8.29
N LEU A 381 21.93 -6.81 8.46
CA LEU A 381 21.44 -6.27 9.74
C LEU A 381 19.92 -6.44 9.91
N ALA A 382 19.22 -6.89 8.86
CA ALA A 382 17.78 -7.06 8.86
C ALA A 382 17.37 -8.42 9.47
N ASP A 383 16.30 -8.41 10.26
CA ASP A 383 15.65 -9.63 10.72
C ASP A 383 14.87 -10.31 9.59
N ILE A 384 14.34 -9.53 8.65
CA ILE A 384 13.52 -9.98 7.53
C ILE A 384 13.98 -9.26 6.26
N CYS A 385 14.33 -10.02 5.22
CA CYS A 385 14.70 -9.50 3.90
C CYS A 385 13.63 -9.90 2.87
N LEU A 386 13.01 -8.91 2.23
CA LEU A 386 12.02 -9.09 1.19
C LEU A 386 12.68 -8.87 -0.18
N ILE A 387 12.74 -9.92 -0.99
CA ILE A 387 13.50 -9.92 -2.24
C ILE A 387 12.67 -10.33 -3.47
N GLY A 388 13.12 -9.93 -4.66
CA GLY A 388 12.60 -10.38 -5.93
C GLY A 388 13.01 -11.82 -6.27
N LYS A 389 12.27 -12.48 -7.17
CA LYS A 389 12.44 -13.92 -7.53
C LYS A 389 13.82 -14.31 -8.09
N LYS A 390 14.65 -13.35 -8.51
CA LYS A 390 15.94 -13.59 -9.18
C LYS A 390 17.11 -12.97 -8.40
N GLU A 391 16.89 -12.56 -7.16
CA GLU A 391 17.93 -11.98 -6.32
C GLU A 391 18.47 -13.03 -5.36
N ASP A 392 19.76 -12.97 -5.10
CA ASP A 392 20.42 -13.72 -4.04
C ASP A 392 21.02 -12.70 -3.07
N VAL A 393 20.49 -12.66 -1.86
CA VAL A 393 20.83 -11.68 -0.83
C VAL A 393 21.14 -12.44 0.44
N GLN A 394 22.29 -12.16 1.06
CA GLN A 394 22.65 -12.74 2.34
C GLN A 394 21.96 -11.97 3.47
N GLY A 395 21.03 -12.64 4.15
CA GLY A 395 20.29 -12.10 5.29
C GLY A 395 19.76 -13.23 6.17
N LYS A 396 19.25 -12.88 7.35
CA LYS A 396 18.83 -13.86 8.36
C LYS A 396 17.59 -14.66 7.95
N HIS A 397 16.54 -13.95 7.52
CA HIS A 397 15.32 -14.55 6.99
C HIS A 397 14.96 -13.89 5.67
N VAL A 398 15.34 -14.55 4.57
CA VAL A 398 15.14 -14.05 3.22
C VAL A 398 13.89 -14.68 2.65
N PHE A 399 12.97 -13.84 2.15
CA PHE A 399 11.71 -14.28 1.56
C PHE A 399 11.51 -13.62 0.20
N THR A 400 11.21 -14.44 -0.80
CA THR A 400 10.51 -13.96 -1.99
C THR A 400 9.08 -13.56 -1.61
N LYS A 401 8.41 -12.81 -2.49
CA LYS A 401 6.99 -12.43 -2.31
C LYS A 401 6.10 -13.63 -1.97
N GLU A 402 6.18 -14.71 -2.74
CA GLU A 402 5.36 -15.89 -2.52
C GLU A 402 5.66 -16.60 -1.20
N GLU A 403 6.93 -16.65 -0.79
CA GLU A 403 7.35 -17.25 0.48
C GLU A 403 6.89 -16.41 1.67
N PHE A 404 7.03 -15.08 1.58
CA PHE A 404 6.55 -14.17 2.61
C PHE A 404 5.06 -14.34 2.82
N LEU A 405 4.27 -14.39 1.75
CA LEU A 405 2.81 -14.59 1.83
C LEU A 405 2.42 -15.94 2.44
N LYS A 406 3.15 -17.01 2.13
CA LYS A 406 2.94 -18.34 2.75
C LYS A 406 3.33 -18.37 4.23
N SER A 407 4.28 -17.53 4.62
CA SER A 407 4.77 -17.44 5.98
C SER A 407 3.78 -16.73 6.93
N LEU A 408 2.86 -15.93 6.38
CA LEU A 408 1.88 -15.18 7.17
C LEU A 408 0.91 -16.11 7.93
N PRO A 409 0.59 -15.79 9.19
CA PRO A 409 -0.33 -16.58 10.00
C PRO A 409 -1.78 -16.35 9.57
N LEU A 410 -2.27 -17.18 8.64
CA LEU A 410 -3.64 -17.14 8.14
C LEU A 410 -4.48 -18.31 8.67
N PRO A 411 -5.82 -18.15 8.76
CA PRO A 411 -6.71 -19.27 9.02
C PRO A 411 -6.47 -20.39 8.00
N LYS A 412 -6.44 -21.65 8.47
CA LYS A 412 -6.10 -22.84 7.65
C LYS A 412 -6.90 -22.98 6.35
N THR A 413 -8.08 -22.36 6.28
CA THR A 413 -8.96 -22.38 5.09
C THR A 413 -8.47 -21.52 3.94
N VAL A 414 -7.49 -20.62 4.15
CA VAL A 414 -6.98 -19.67 3.15
C VAL A 414 -5.84 -20.24 2.31
N LEU A 415 -5.26 -21.39 2.71
CA LEU A 415 -4.06 -21.96 2.09
C LEU A 415 -4.31 -23.29 1.33
N THR A 416 -5.56 -23.75 1.24
CA THR A 416 -5.89 -25.01 0.58
C THR A 416 -6.37 -24.79 -0.85
N ASP A 417 -5.43 -24.62 -1.78
CA ASP A 417 -5.62 -25.12 -3.14
C ASP A 417 -5.32 -26.62 -3.11
N GLY A 418 -6.22 -27.43 -3.65
CA GLY A 418 -6.25 -28.89 -3.47
C GLY A 418 -4.95 -29.61 -3.84
N SER A 419 -4.09 -29.87 -2.86
CA SER A 419 -3.22 -31.05 -2.78
C SER A 419 -2.59 -31.12 -1.37
N ILE A 420 -2.78 -32.25 -0.70
CA ILE A 420 -2.07 -32.68 0.51
C ILE A 420 -1.75 -34.17 0.23
N PRO A 421 -0.58 -34.75 0.59
CA PRO A 421 0.24 -34.43 1.75
C PRO A 421 1.75 -34.30 1.49
N SER A 422 2.45 -33.58 2.36
CA SER A 422 3.66 -34.15 2.94
C SER A 422 4.00 -33.48 4.27
N LYS A 423 4.37 -34.34 5.22
CA LYS A 423 5.05 -34.01 6.45
C LYS A 423 6.30 -33.18 6.12
N CYS A 424 6.22 -31.87 6.23
CA CYS A 424 7.38 -31.05 6.47
C CYS A 424 7.02 -30.06 7.57
N VAL A 425 7.69 -30.28 8.69
CA VAL A 425 7.93 -29.39 9.81
C VAL A 425 7.46 -27.97 9.50
N LEU A 426 6.41 -27.53 10.19
CA LEU A 426 6.17 -26.12 10.48
C LEU A 426 7.43 -25.62 11.20
N THR A 427 8.46 -25.24 10.45
CA THR A 427 9.43 -24.25 10.92
C THR A 427 8.64 -22.96 11.01
N LYS A 428 7.98 -22.83 12.17
CA LYS A 428 7.53 -21.59 12.74
C LYS A 428 8.58 -20.54 12.35
N ILE A 429 8.16 -19.48 11.66
CA ILE A 429 8.91 -18.23 11.79
C ILE A 429 9.06 -18.02 13.30
N PRO A 430 10.27 -17.81 13.84
CA PRO A 430 10.43 -17.44 15.22
C PRO A 430 9.94 -15.99 15.38
N LEU A 431 8.61 -15.81 15.27
CA LEU A 431 7.86 -14.62 15.67
C LEU A 431 7.58 -14.64 17.18
N ALA A 432 8.33 -15.44 17.93
CA ALA A 432 8.30 -15.52 19.38
C ALA A 432 9.74 -15.46 19.89
N ILE A 433 10.18 -14.24 20.20
CA ILE A 433 10.70 -13.87 21.52
C ILE A 433 10.00 -12.57 21.88
#